data_AF-S7PQN3-F1
#
_entry.id   AF-S7PQN3-F1
#
_cell.length_a   1.000
_cell.length_b   1.000
_cell.length_c   1.000
_cell.angle_alpha   90.00
_cell.angle_beta   90.00
_cell.angle_gamma   90.00
#
_symmetry.space_group_name_H-M   'P 1'
#
loop_
_entity.id
_entity.type
_entity.pdbx_description
1 polymer ?
#
loop_
_entity_poly.entity_id
_entity_poly.type
_entity_poly.pdbx_seq_one_letter_code
_entity_poly.pdbx_strand_id
1 'polypeptide(L)'
;MSGGRFDFDDGGAYCGGWENGKAHGHGLCTGPKGQGEYSGSWNFGFEVAGVYTWPSGNTFEGYWSQGKRHGLGIETKGRWLYKGEWTHGFKGRYGTRQSSSSGAKYEGTWNNGLQDGYGTETYADGGTYQGQFTNGMRHGYGVRQSVPYGMAVVEGKYRHNVLVKGTKRRVLPLKSNKVRQKVEHSMEGAQRAAAIARQKAEIAASRTSHAKAKAEAAEQAALAANQECNVARSLARELAPDFYQPEPGVPAEDTETHLSAVLGRVAKEDWTLDPEPWVPAHTHAANI
;
A
#
# COMPACT_ATOMS: atom_id res chain seq x y z
N MET A 1 2.22 30.09 8.20
CA MET A 1 1.54 28.88 8.72
C MET A 1 2.03 28.70 10.13
N SER A 2 1.15 28.72 11.12
CA SER A 2 1.51 28.36 12.49
C SER A 2 1.61 26.84 12.60
N GLY A 3 2.80 26.34 12.94
CA GLY A 3 2.99 24.96 13.33
C GLY A 3 2.42 24.71 14.73
N GLY A 4 2.24 23.45 15.10
CA GLY A 4 1.82 23.08 16.44
C GLY A 4 1.87 21.58 16.68
N ARG A 5 2.03 21.21 17.95
CA ARG A 5 1.90 19.84 18.45
C ARG A 5 0.53 19.66 19.10
N PHE A 6 -0.10 18.54 18.83
CA PHE A 6 -1.29 18.07 19.52
C PHE A 6 -1.11 16.61 19.94
N ASP A 7 -1.31 16.32 21.22
CA ASP A 7 -1.23 14.97 21.77
C ASP A 7 -2.65 14.38 21.87
N PHE A 8 -2.85 13.16 21.38
CA PHE A 8 -4.13 12.46 21.42
C PHE A 8 -4.27 11.64 22.71
N ASP A 9 -5.50 11.48 23.20
CA ASP A 9 -5.81 10.67 24.39
C ASP A 9 -5.42 9.19 24.23
N ASP A 10 -5.30 8.71 22.99
CA ASP A 10 -4.88 7.35 22.67
C ASP A 10 -3.36 7.15 22.65
N GLY A 11 -2.58 8.18 22.99
CA GLY A 11 -1.13 8.17 23.03
C GLY A 11 -0.45 8.43 21.68
N GLY A 12 -1.22 8.72 20.62
CA GLY A 12 -0.67 9.29 19.39
C GLY A 12 -0.39 10.80 19.52
N ALA A 13 0.21 11.39 18.50
CA ALA A 13 0.39 12.84 18.41
C ALA A 13 0.43 13.31 16.95
N TYR A 14 0.03 14.55 16.71
CA TYR A 14 0.26 15.26 15.46
C TYR A 14 1.21 16.44 15.68
N CYS A 15 2.23 16.56 14.83
CA CYS A 15 3.19 17.66 14.81
C CYS A 15 3.26 18.23 13.39
N GLY A 16 2.79 19.46 13.19
CA GLY A 16 2.81 20.07 11.86
C GLY A 16 1.95 21.31 11.73
N GLY A 17 1.61 21.64 10.48
CA GLY A 17 0.79 22.80 10.17
C GLY A 17 -0.69 22.66 10.55
N TRP A 18 -1.30 23.79 10.86
CA TRP A 18 -2.73 23.90 11.19
C TRP A 18 -3.40 24.99 10.37
N GLU A 19 -4.64 24.75 9.97
CA GLU A 19 -5.52 25.75 9.36
C GLU A 19 -6.97 25.52 9.80
N ASN A 20 -7.64 26.57 10.30
CA ASN A 20 -9.02 26.50 10.80
C ASN A 20 -9.26 25.35 11.81
N GLY A 21 -8.31 25.18 12.73
CA GLY A 21 -8.35 24.12 13.75
C GLY A 21 -8.13 22.70 13.21
N LYS A 22 -7.75 22.54 11.94
CA LYS A 22 -7.51 21.22 11.32
C LYS A 22 -6.07 21.08 10.86
N ALA A 23 -5.56 19.85 10.87
CA ALA A 23 -4.26 19.53 10.27
C ALA A 23 -4.23 19.96 8.79
N HIS A 24 -3.25 20.77 8.41
CA HIS A 24 -3.11 21.30 7.06
C HIS A 24 -1.63 21.54 6.71
N GLY A 25 -1.27 21.39 5.44
CA GLY A 25 0.09 21.62 4.98
C GLY A 25 0.95 20.38 5.17
N HIS A 26 2.05 20.47 5.90
CA HIS A 26 2.95 19.34 6.16
C HIS A 26 2.94 19.00 7.64
N GLY A 27 2.91 17.70 7.96
CA GLY A 27 2.89 17.24 9.33
C GLY A 27 3.07 15.74 9.48
N LEU A 28 3.49 15.36 10.68
CA LEU A 28 3.72 14.00 11.11
C LEU A 28 2.65 13.62 12.12
N CYS A 29 2.04 12.45 11.94
CA CYS A 29 1.04 11.89 12.85
C CYS A 29 1.47 10.50 13.29
N THR A 30 1.52 10.25 14.59
CA THR A 30 1.70 8.91 15.15
C THR A 30 0.35 8.31 15.53
N GLY A 31 0.18 7.02 15.27
CA GLY A 31 -1.01 6.28 15.67
C GLY A 31 -1.08 6.06 17.18
N PRO A 32 -2.20 5.48 17.67
CA PRO A 32 -2.42 5.18 19.09
C PRO A 32 -1.23 4.46 19.71
N LYS A 33 -0.77 4.91 20.89
CA LYS A 33 0.40 4.34 21.60
C LYS A 33 1.67 4.25 20.73
N GLY A 34 1.82 5.14 19.75
CA GLY A 34 2.92 5.12 18.79
C GLY A 34 2.84 3.98 17.76
N GLN A 35 1.67 3.37 17.56
CA GLN A 35 1.49 2.31 16.57
C GLN A 35 1.40 2.89 15.16
N GLY A 36 2.57 2.97 14.52
CA GLY A 36 2.72 3.44 13.15
C GLY A 36 2.74 4.95 13.04
N GLU A 37 3.23 5.42 11.90
CA GLU A 37 3.50 6.84 11.68
C GLU A 37 3.19 7.22 10.24
N TYR A 38 2.47 8.32 10.07
CA TYR A 38 2.29 9.00 8.80
C TYR A 38 3.13 10.28 8.78
N SER A 39 3.93 10.46 7.74
CA SER A 39 4.62 11.72 7.45
C SER A 39 4.26 12.18 6.04
N GLY A 40 3.70 13.38 5.91
CA GLY A 40 3.30 13.88 4.60
C GLY A 40 2.44 15.13 4.59
N SER A 41 1.73 15.32 3.49
CA SER A 41 0.86 16.47 3.30
C SER A 41 -0.58 16.20 3.73
N TRP A 42 -1.15 17.18 4.43
CA TRP A 42 -2.48 17.22 4.98
C TRP A 42 -3.33 18.30 4.33
N ASN A 43 -4.61 18.04 4.15
CA ASN A 43 -5.59 19.00 3.68
C ASN A 43 -6.86 18.92 4.53
N PHE A 44 -7.04 19.90 5.42
CA PHE A 44 -8.20 20.02 6.31
C PHE A 44 -8.53 18.74 7.10
N GLY A 45 -7.49 18.13 7.68
CA GLY A 45 -7.59 16.93 8.50
C GLY A 45 -7.43 15.61 7.76
N PHE A 46 -7.24 15.64 6.44
CA PHE A 46 -7.09 14.43 5.62
C PHE A 46 -5.70 14.32 5.00
N GLU A 47 -5.14 13.12 5.00
CA GLU A 47 -3.91 12.77 4.31
C GLU A 47 -4.11 12.89 2.80
N VAL A 48 -3.10 13.43 2.11
CA VAL A 48 -3.14 13.60 0.64
C VAL A 48 -2.03 12.82 -0.03
N ALA A 49 -0.78 12.98 0.45
CA ALA A 49 0.38 12.33 -0.12
C ALA A 49 1.52 12.30 0.90
N GLY A 50 2.09 11.13 1.13
CA GLY A 50 3.11 10.94 2.16
C GLY A 50 3.59 9.50 2.25
N VAL A 51 4.34 9.26 3.30
CA VAL A 51 4.87 7.95 3.68
C VAL A 51 4.20 7.51 4.97
N TYR A 52 3.76 6.27 4.99
CA TYR A 52 3.32 5.60 6.20
C TYR A 52 4.25 4.46 6.54
N THR A 53 4.65 4.38 7.80
CA THR A 53 5.53 3.33 8.33
C THR A 53 4.78 2.57 9.41
N TRP A 54 4.61 1.26 9.20
CA TRP A 54 4.03 0.37 10.20
C TRP A 54 5.07 0.00 11.27
N PRO A 55 4.65 -0.39 12.49
CA PRO A 55 5.58 -0.87 13.53
C PRO A 55 6.48 -2.03 13.10
N SER A 56 6.04 -2.84 12.14
CA SER A 56 6.83 -3.94 11.57
C SER A 56 7.97 -3.48 10.66
N GLY A 57 8.09 -2.17 10.38
CA GLY A 57 8.99 -1.60 9.38
C GLY A 57 8.50 -1.72 7.94
N ASN A 58 7.27 -2.21 7.72
CA ASN A 58 6.66 -2.11 6.39
C ASN A 58 6.40 -0.64 6.07
N THR A 59 6.39 -0.28 4.79
CA THR A 59 6.14 1.10 4.37
C THR A 59 5.19 1.21 3.20
N PHE A 60 4.45 2.31 3.15
CA PHE A 60 3.67 2.73 2.00
C PHE A 60 3.96 4.17 1.66
N GLU A 61 4.33 4.41 0.42
CA GLU A 61 4.65 5.72 -0.10
C GLU A 61 3.65 6.02 -1.22
N GLY A 62 2.89 7.12 -1.14
CA GLY A 62 1.93 7.42 -2.19
C GLY A 62 0.82 8.34 -1.77
N TYR A 63 -0.30 8.23 -2.47
CA TYR A 63 -1.47 9.08 -2.27
C TYR A 63 -2.48 8.43 -1.33
N TRP A 64 -3.24 9.31 -0.69
CA TRP A 64 -4.23 8.95 0.31
C TRP A 64 -5.56 9.64 -0.02
N SER A 65 -6.65 8.98 0.34
CA SER A 65 -7.99 9.53 0.21
C SER A 65 -8.88 8.90 1.27
N GLN A 66 -9.54 9.74 2.08
CA GLN A 66 -10.44 9.29 3.15
C GLN A 66 -9.77 8.27 4.10
N GLY A 67 -8.52 8.56 4.53
CA GLY A 67 -7.74 7.69 5.40
C GLY A 67 -7.26 6.38 4.76
N LYS A 68 -7.47 6.17 3.46
CA LYS A 68 -7.09 4.93 2.76
C LYS A 68 -6.09 5.19 1.66
N ARG A 69 -5.19 4.21 1.45
CA ARG A 69 -4.26 4.16 0.31
C ARG A 69 -5.05 4.27 -1.00
N HIS A 70 -4.67 5.19 -1.87
CA HIS A 70 -5.40 5.48 -3.10
C HIS A 70 -4.45 5.96 -4.21
N GLY A 71 -4.90 5.90 -5.47
CA GLY A 71 -4.15 6.44 -6.60
C GLY A 71 -2.91 5.61 -6.92
N LEU A 72 -1.74 6.24 -6.96
CA LEU A 72 -0.47 5.55 -7.21
C LEU A 72 0.33 5.43 -5.92
N GLY A 73 1.00 4.29 -5.74
CA GLY A 73 1.79 4.08 -4.55
C GLY A 73 2.73 2.90 -4.62
N ILE A 74 3.69 2.91 -3.71
CA ILE A 74 4.69 1.88 -3.51
C ILE A 74 4.51 1.31 -2.10
N GLU A 75 4.37 -0.01 -2.00
CA GLU A 75 4.32 -0.73 -0.72
C GLU A 75 5.55 -1.62 -0.59
N THR A 76 6.26 -1.51 0.53
CA THR A 76 7.32 -2.43 0.94
C THR A 76 6.79 -3.29 2.08
N LYS A 77 6.63 -4.60 1.85
CA LYS A 77 6.19 -5.58 2.85
C LYS A 77 7.22 -6.71 2.95
N GLY A 78 8.05 -6.68 3.99
CA GLY A 78 9.21 -7.57 4.12
C GLY A 78 10.11 -7.53 2.88
N ARG A 79 10.27 -8.68 2.21
CA ARG A 79 11.05 -8.81 0.96
C ARG A 79 10.29 -8.46 -0.32
N TRP A 80 9.05 -7.99 -0.22
CA TRP A 80 8.21 -7.72 -1.39
C TRP A 80 7.98 -6.23 -1.57
N LEU A 81 8.15 -5.78 -2.81
CA LEU A 81 7.89 -4.43 -3.26
C LEU A 81 6.73 -4.46 -4.26
N TYR A 82 5.65 -3.76 -3.96
CA TYR A 82 4.58 -3.51 -4.92
C TYR A 82 4.65 -2.07 -5.43
N LYS A 83 4.49 -1.88 -6.74
CA LYS A 83 4.38 -0.56 -7.38
C LYS A 83 3.19 -0.55 -8.32
N GLY A 84 2.28 0.38 -8.15
CA GLY A 84 1.16 0.50 -9.08
C GLY A 84 -0.03 1.25 -8.49
N GLU A 85 -1.20 0.85 -8.96
CA GLU A 85 -2.47 1.48 -8.59
C GLU A 85 -2.97 0.98 -7.23
N TRP A 86 -3.74 1.84 -6.57
CA TRP A 86 -4.40 1.65 -5.29
C TRP A 86 -5.82 2.21 -5.34
N THR A 87 -6.77 1.51 -4.73
CA THR A 87 -8.17 1.92 -4.70
C THR A 87 -8.79 1.42 -3.41
N HIS A 88 -9.27 2.36 -2.58
CA HIS A 88 -9.91 2.08 -1.29
C HIS A 88 -9.09 1.15 -0.38
N GLY A 89 -7.76 1.34 -0.31
CA GLY A 89 -6.87 0.54 0.53
C GLY A 89 -6.35 -0.74 -0.12
N PHE A 90 -6.90 -1.16 -1.27
CA PHE A 90 -6.48 -2.36 -1.97
C PHE A 90 -5.62 -2.05 -3.20
N LYS A 91 -4.83 -3.03 -3.64
CA LYS A 91 -4.13 -2.98 -4.93
C LYS A 91 -5.16 -2.77 -6.04
N GLY A 92 -5.00 -1.68 -6.79
CA GLY A 92 -5.85 -1.33 -7.94
C GLY A 92 -5.57 -2.22 -9.14
N ARG A 93 -6.14 -1.89 -10.30
CA ARG A 93 -6.19 -2.81 -11.44
C ARG A 93 -4.80 -3.24 -11.93
N TYR A 94 -3.84 -2.33 -12.06
CA TYR A 94 -2.52 -2.64 -12.61
C TYR A 94 -1.39 -2.34 -11.63
N GLY A 95 -0.45 -3.28 -11.53
CA GLY A 95 0.75 -3.08 -10.73
C GLY A 95 1.76 -4.21 -10.86
N THR A 96 2.97 -3.95 -10.39
CA THR A 96 4.06 -4.92 -10.33
C THR A 96 4.35 -5.29 -8.89
N ARG A 97 4.65 -6.57 -8.64
CA ARG A 97 5.17 -7.06 -7.36
C ARG A 97 6.52 -7.71 -7.61
N GLN A 98 7.56 -7.28 -6.92
CA GLN A 98 8.93 -7.78 -7.09
C GLN A 98 9.54 -8.16 -5.74
N SER A 99 10.29 -9.25 -5.71
CA SER A 99 11.12 -9.62 -4.55
C SER A 99 12.38 -8.75 -4.53
N SER A 100 12.72 -8.18 -3.37
CA SER A 100 13.98 -7.45 -3.18
C SER A 100 15.19 -8.39 -3.11
N SER A 101 14.98 -9.65 -2.74
CA SER A 101 16.05 -10.63 -2.53
C SER A 101 16.10 -11.77 -3.57
N SER A 102 15.30 -11.71 -4.65
CA SER A 102 15.35 -12.69 -5.74
C SER A 102 14.78 -12.11 -7.04
N GLY A 103 14.96 -12.82 -8.17
CA GLY A 103 14.35 -12.43 -9.45
C GLY A 103 12.83 -12.62 -9.53
N ALA A 104 12.18 -13.07 -8.46
CA ALA A 104 10.74 -13.33 -8.47
C ALA A 104 9.94 -12.04 -8.68
N LYS A 105 9.04 -12.04 -9.66
CA LYS A 105 8.27 -10.86 -10.07
C LYS A 105 6.90 -11.24 -10.62
N TYR A 106 5.90 -10.39 -10.41
CA TYR A 106 4.62 -10.44 -11.12
C TYR A 106 4.31 -9.07 -11.73
N GLU A 107 3.83 -9.07 -12.97
CA GLU A 107 3.44 -7.88 -13.71
C GLU A 107 2.09 -8.17 -14.38
N GLY A 108 1.03 -7.49 -13.97
CA GLY A 108 -0.28 -7.75 -14.53
C GLY A 108 -1.41 -7.10 -13.75
N THR A 109 -2.58 -7.70 -13.86
CA THR A 109 -3.78 -7.22 -13.22
C THR A 109 -3.98 -7.77 -11.82
N TRP A 110 -4.64 -6.97 -10.98
CA TRP A 110 -4.98 -7.30 -9.60
C TRP A 110 -6.46 -7.00 -9.33
N ASN A 111 -7.02 -7.76 -8.40
CA ASN A 111 -8.35 -7.53 -7.85
C ASN A 111 -8.34 -7.93 -6.37
N ASN A 112 -8.83 -7.06 -5.48
CA ASN A 112 -8.86 -7.28 -4.03
C ASN A 112 -7.53 -7.80 -3.44
N GLY A 113 -6.40 -7.24 -3.90
CA GLY A 113 -5.07 -7.63 -3.42
C GLY A 113 -4.47 -8.90 -4.02
N LEU A 114 -5.21 -9.64 -4.86
CA LEU A 114 -4.77 -10.88 -5.50
C LEU A 114 -4.55 -10.71 -7.00
N GLN A 115 -3.72 -11.56 -7.61
CA GLN A 115 -3.59 -11.63 -9.06
C GLN A 115 -4.90 -12.11 -9.67
N ASP A 116 -5.49 -11.32 -10.56
CA ASP A 116 -6.75 -11.65 -11.21
C ASP A 116 -6.82 -11.00 -12.59
N GLY A 117 -7.15 -11.77 -13.63
CA GLY A 117 -7.13 -11.34 -15.02
C GLY A 117 -5.90 -11.85 -15.78
N TYR A 118 -5.07 -10.98 -16.32
CA TYR A 118 -3.91 -11.33 -17.15
C TYR A 118 -2.60 -10.86 -16.52
N GLY A 119 -1.56 -11.67 -16.61
CA GLY A 119 -0.25 -11.27 -16.10
C GLY A 119 0.90 -12.17 -16.52
N THR A 120 2.10 -11.69 -16.19
CA THR A 120 3.37 -12.39 -16.34
C THR A 120 3.98 -12.58 -14.96
N GLU A 121 4.23 -13.83 -14.59
CA GLU A 121 4.95 -14.21 -13.38
C GLU A 121 6.34 -14.73 -13.76
N THR A 122 7.37 -14.17 -13.14
CA THR A 122 8.75 -14.66 -13.18
C THR A 122 9.07 -15.28 -11.83
N TYR A 123 9.54 -16.52 -11.85
CA TYR A 123 9.94 -17.28 -10.68
C TYR A 123 11.38 -16.91 -10.26
N ALA A 124 11.77 -17.28 -9.04
CA ALA A 124 13.12 -17.01 -8.54
C ALA A 124 14.22 -17.73 -9.34
N ASP A 125 13.91 -18.86 -9.98
CA ASP A 125 14.79 -19.62 -10.87
C ASP A 125 14.87 -19.02 -12.29
N GLY A 126 14.16 -17.93 -12.56
CA GLY A 126 14.05 -17.29 -13.87
C GLY A 126 12.97 -17.88 -14.78
N GLY A 127 12.28 -18.94 -14.35
CA GLY A 127 11.17 -19.51 -15.09
C GLY A 127 10.03 -18.50 -15.21
N THR A 128 9.14 -18.67 -16.18
CA THR A 128 8.02 -17.75 -16.38
C THR A 128 6.69 -18.46 -16.53
N TYR A 129 5.62 -17.74 -16.21
CA TYR A 129 4.27 -18.04 -16.64
C TYR A 129 3.63 -16.78 -17.23
N GLN A 130 3.05 -16.90 -18.42
CA GLN A 130 2.30 -15.84 -19.09
C GLN A 130 0.90 -16.34 -19.40
N GLY A 131 -0.12 -15.69 -18.84
CA GLY A 131 -1.50 -16.09 -19.09
C GLY A 131 -2.48 -15.53 -18.09
N GLN A 132 -3.56 -16.28 -17.88
CA GLN A 132 -4.64 -15.85 -17.01
C GLN A 132 -4.41 -16.26 -15.55
N PHE A 133 -4.98 -15.44 -14.65
CA PHE A 133 -4.99 -15.62 -13.20
C PHE A 133 -6.40 -15.41 -12.65
N THR A 134 -6.72 -16.09 -11.57
CA THR A 134 -7.95 -15.89 -10.79
C THR A 134 -7.64 -16.16 -9.33
N ASN A 135 -7.98 -15.22 -8.44
CA ASN A 135 -7.74 -15.31 -7.00
C ASN A 135 -6.31 -15.76 -6.63
N GLY A 136 -5.30 -15.17 -7.29
CA GLY A 136 -3.89 -15.44 -7.05
C GLY A 136 -3.36 -16.75 -7.66
N MET A 137 -4.19 -17.49 -8.39
CA MET A 137 -3.81 -18.77 -8.99
C MET A 137 -3.81 -18.69 -10.51
N ARG A 138 -2.87 -19.40 -11.14
CA ARG A 138 -2.86 -19.59 -12.60
C ARG A 138 -4.15 -20.29 -13.00
N HIS A 139 -4.86 -19.68 -13.94
CA HIS A 139 -6.15 -20.12 -14.43
C HIS A 139 -6.23 -19.92 -15.95
N GLY A 140 -7.32 -20.35 -16.58
CA GLY A 140 -7.58 -20.02 -17.99
C GLY A 140 -6.54 -20.62 -18.91
N TYR A 141 -6.03 -19.87 -19.89
CA TYR A 141 -4.98 -20.35 -20.79
C TYR A 141 -3.67 -19.59 -20.54
N GLY A 142 -2.55 -20.29 -20.70
CA GLY A 142 -1.24 -19.68 -20.53
C GLY A 142 -0.09 -20.59 -20.93
N VAL A 143 1.12 -20.06 -20.82
CA VAL A 143 2.37 -20.72 -21.14
C VAL A 143 3.32 -20.61 -19.97
N ARG A 144 3.87 -21.74 -19.54
CA ARG A 144 4.95 -21.83 -18.55
C ARG A 144 6.26 -22.22 -19.22
N GLN A 145 7.34 -21.53 -18.89
CA GLN A 145 8.71 -21.81 -19.33
C GLN A 145 9.61 -22.05 -18.11
N SER A 146 10.41 -23.12 -18.10
CA SER A 146 11.34 -23.45 -17.00
C SER A 146 12.81 -23.13 -17.33
N VAL A 147 13.69 -23.06 -16.31
CA VAL A 147 15.16 -22.87 -16.42
C VAL A 147 15.89 -23.87 -15.50
N PRO A 148 17.09 -24.42 -15.80
CA PRO A 148 17.64 -24.97 -17.04
C PRO A 148 17.76 -26.54 -17.05
N TYR A 149 18.27 -27.07 -18.19
CA TYR A 149 18.19 -28.44 -18.77
C TYR A 149 16.83 -28.81 -19.40
N GLY A 150 16.76 -28.67 -20.73
CA GLY A 150 15.63 -29.12 -21.55
C GLY A 150 14.50 -28.12 -21.79
N MET A 151 14.64 -26.85 -21.35
CA MET A 151 13.71 -25.70 -21.58
C MET A 151 12.29 -26.14 -21.92
N ALA A 152 11.57 -26.68 -20.93
CA ALA A 152 10.23 -27.18 -21.16
C ALA A 152 9.27 -26.00 -21.29
N VAL A 153 8.65 -25.87 -22.46
CA VAL A 153 7.50 -24.99 -22.66
C VAL A 153 6.23 -25.81 -22.51
N VAL A 154 5.43 -25.44 -21.52
CA VAL A 154 4.16 -26.08 -21.19
C VAL A 154 3.04 -25.08 -21.42
N GLU A 155 2.29 -25.31 -22.48
CA GLU A 155 1.18 -24.45 -22.89
C GLU A 155 -0.16 -25.18 -22.73
N GLY A 156 -1.19 -24.45 -22.35
CA GLY A 156 -2.54 -25.01 -22.28
C GLY A 156 -3.45 -24.33 -21.29
N LYS A 157 -4.49 -25.05 -20.88
CA LYS A 157 -5.49 -24.61 -19.92
C LYS A 157 -5.06 -24.97 -18.50
N TYR A 158 -5.11 -24.00 -17.60
CA TYR A 158 -4.85 -24.11 -16.18
C TYR A 158 -6.15 -23.97 -15.37
N ARG A 159 -6.21 -24.67 -14.22
CA ARG A 159 -7.24 -24.49 -13.19
C ARG A 159 -6.54 -24.62 -11.84
N HIS A 160 -6.61 -23.57 -11.02
CA HIS A 160 -6.00 -23.54 -9.68
C HIS A 160 -4.55 -24.03 -9.70
N ASN A 161 -3.71 -23.39 -10.51
CA ASN A 161 -2.30 -23.73 -10.69
C ASN A 161 -1.98 -25.07 -11.40
N VAL A 162 -2.98 -25.90 -11.70
CA VAL A 162 -2.80 -27.20 -12.36
C VAL A 162 -3.09 -27.11 -13.85
N LEU A 163 -2.20 -27.63 -14.68
CA LEU A 163 -2.44 -27.79 -16.12
C LEU A 163 -3.48 -28.91 -16.34
N VAL A 164 -4.68 -28.55 -16.77
CA VAL A 164 -5.78 -29.51 -17.02
C VAL A 164 -5.83 -30.00 -18.46
N LYS A 165 -5.32 -29.22 -19.41
CA LYS A 165 -5.22 -29.61 -20.83
C LYS A 165 -4.08 -28.87 -21.48
N GLY A 166 -3.03 -29.55 -21.90
CA GLY A 166 -1.89 -28.90 -22.54
C GLY A 166 -0.89 -29.84 -23.17
N THR A 167 0.12 -29.25 -23.81
CA THR A 167 1.18 -29.97 -24.52
C THR A 167 2.53 -29.57 -23.94
N LYS A 168 3.41 -30.54 -23.67
CA LYS A 168 4.82 -30.29 -23.38
C LYS A 168 5.58 -30.26 -24.71
N ARG A 169 6.18 -29.13 -25.10
CA ARG A 169 6.90 -29.01 -26.38
C ARG A 169 8.41 -29.13 -26.18
N ARG A 170 9.09 -29.78 -27.14
CA ARG A 170 10.56 -29.77 -27.30
C ARG A 170 11.05 -29.11 -28.61
N VAL A 171 10.27 -29.08 -29.71
CA VAL A 171 10.56 -28.35 -30.99
C VAL A 171 9.26 -28.03 -31.81
N LEU A 172 9.35 -27.22 -32.88
CA LEU A 172 8.30 -26.50 -33.68
C LEU A 172 7.07 -27.31 -34.20
N PRO A 173 5.92 -26.66 -34.50
CA PRO A 173 4.62 -27.33 -34.66
C PRO A 173 4.21 -27.70 -36.10
N LEU A 174 3.56 -28.86 -36.24
CA LEU A 174 2.63 -29.16 -37.34
C LEU A 174 1.19 -29.33 -36.78
N LYS A 175 0.27 -28.54 -37.36
CA LYS A 175 -1.21 -28.43 -37.18
C LYS A 175 -1.75 -27.62 -35.98
N SER A 176 -2.63 -26.66 -36.29
CA SER A 176 -3.30 -25.71 -35.38
C SER A 176 -4.61 -26.29 -34.83
N ASN A 177 -4.91 -26.07 -33.54
CA ASN A 177 -6.16 -26.46 -32.87
C ASN A 177 -6.66 -25.29 -31.99
N LYS A 178 -7.97 -25.19 -31.71
CA LYS A 178 -8.66 -24.14 -30.92
C LYS A 178 -7.97 -23.79 -29.59
N VAL A 179 -7.27 -24.75 -28.97
CA VAL A 179 -6.51 -24.50 -27.73
C VAL A 179 -5.34 -23.56 -27.96
N ARG A 180 -4.62 -23.70 -29.07
CA ARG A 180 -3.46 -22.86 -29.41
C ARG A 180 -3.87 -21.40 -29.58
N GLN A 181 -4.95 -21.14 -30.31
CA GLN A 181 -5.49 -19.78 -30.49
C GLN A 181 -5.85 -19.13 -29.16
N LYS A 182 -6.45 -19.88 -28.22
CA LYS A 182 -6.77 -19.37 -26.88
C LYS A 182 -5.54 -19.09 -26.03
N VAL A 183 -4.50 -19.92 -26.17
CA VAL A 183 -3.20 -19.68 -25.53
C VAL A 183 -2.56 -18.41 -26.09
N GLU A 184 -2.47 -18.28 -27.42
CA GLU A 184 -1.90 -17.10 -28.09
C GLU A 184 -2.63 -15.80 -27.65
N HIS A 185 -3.97 -15.80 -27.67
CA HIS A 185 -4.76 -14.66 -27.18
C HIS A 185 -4.50 -14.34 -25.70
N SER A 186 -4.32 -15.36 -24.86
CA SER A 186 -4.06 -15.15 -23.43
C SER A 186 -2.64 -14.64 -23.18
N MET A 187 -1.67 -15.04 -24.01
CA MET A 187 -0.33 -14.48 -23.98
C MET A 187 -0.33 -13.01 -24.40
N GLU A 188 -1.05 -12.63 -25.46
CA GLU A 188 -1.21 -11.23 -25.85
C GLU A 188 -1.87 -10.40 -24.73
N GLY A 189 -2.90 -10.97 -24.08
CA GLY A 189 -3.51 -10.38 -22.89
C GLY A 189 -2.52 -10.15 -21.75
N ALA A 190 -1.72 -11.17 -21.42
CA ALA A 190 -0.67 -11.10 -20.40
C ALA A 190 0.41 -10.07 -20.72
N GLN A 191 0.88 -10.02 -21.97
CA GLN A 191 1.89 -9.07 -22.42
C GLN A 191 1.38 -7.62 -22.36
N ARG A 192 0.13 -7.37 -22.78
CA ARG A 192 -0.51 -6.05 -22.65
C ARG A 192 -0.68 -5.65 -21.20
N ALA A 193 -1.21 -6.54 -20.36
CA ALA A 193 -1.39 -6.26 -18.93
C ALA A 193 -0.04 -5.98 -18.23
N ALA A 194 1.00 -6.75 -18.55
CA ALA A 194 2.35 -6.53 -18.02
C ALA A 194 2.96 -5.21 -18.51
N ALA A 195 2.72 -4.80 -19.76
CA ALA A 195 3.17 -3.51 -20.27
C ALA A 195 2.51 -2.34 -19.52
N ILE A 196 1.19 -2.38 -19.33
CA ILE A 196 0.45 -1.36 -18.57
C ILE A 196 0.90 -1.36 -17.09
N ALA A 197 1.06 -2.54 -16.49
CA ALA A 197 1.55 -2.66 -15.11
C ALA A 197 2.94 -2.03 -14.93
N ARG A 198 3.87 -2.25 -15.87
CA ARG A 198 5.19 -1.61 -15.86
C ARG A 198 5.10 -0.09 -15.98
N GLN A 199 4.28 0.41 -16.91
CA GLN A 199 4.04 1.85 -17.05
C GLN A 199 3.48 2.44 -15.76
N LYS A 200 2.50 1.80 -15.12
CA LYS A 200 1.93 2.24 -13.84
C LYS A 200 2.93 2.19 -12.71
N ALA A 201 3.80 1.18 -12.67
CA ALA A 201 4.88 1.08 -11.69
C ALA A 201 5.93 2.19 -11.86
N GLU A 202 6.26 2.57 -13.09
CA GLU A 202 7.17 3.67 -13.40
C GLU A 202 6.59 5.02 -12.99
N ILE A 203 5.31 5.27 -13.34
CA ILE A 203 4.61 6.49 -12.90
C ILE A 203 4.48 6.51 -11.38
N ALA A 204 4.20 5.37 -10.74
CA ALA A 204 4.18 5.27 -9.28
C ALA A 204 5.55 5.65 -8.70
N ALA A 205 6.65 5.09 -9.18
CA ALA A 205 8.00 5.44 -8.73
C ALA A 205 8.35 6.92 -8.92
N SER A 206 7.95 7.52 -10.05
CA SER A 206 8.12 8.95 -10.29
C SER A 206 7.27 9.78 -9.32
N ARG A 207 5.99 9.43 -9.12
CA ARG A 207 5.07 10.24 -8.31
C ARG A 207 5.28 10.08 -6.81
N THR A 208 5.72 8.92 -6.34
CA THR A 208 6.04 8.72 -4.93
C THR A 208 7.30 9.49 -4.51
N SER A 209 8.17 9.91 -5.44
CA SER A 209 9.24 10.87 -5.11
C SER A 209 8.68 12.18 -4.52
N HIS A 210 7.54 12.65 -5.01
CA HIS A 210 6.86 13.81 -4.43
C HIS A 210 6.24 13.49 -3.07
N ALA A 211 5.75 12.26 -2.87
CA ALA A 211 5.24 11.84 -1.56
C ALA A 211 6.37 11.76 -0.52
N LYS A 212 7.57 11.31 -0.91
CA LYS A 212 8.78 11.34 -0.07
C LYS A 212 9.21 12.75 0.27
N ALA A 213 9.31 13.63 -0.73
CA ALA A 213 9.66 15.02 -0.49
C ALA A 213 8.67 15.72 0.47
N LYS A 214 7.38 15.36 0.39
CA LYS A 214 6.36 15.83 1.34
C LYS A 214 6.53 15.24 2.74
N ALA A 215 6.96 13.99 2.85
CA ALA A 215 7.30 13.37 4.14
C ALA A 215 8.52 14.04 4.77
N GLU A 216 9.58 14.29 4.00
CA GLU A 216 10.76 15.03 4.47
C GLU A 216 10.39 16.46 4.94
N ALA A 217 9.55 17.16 4.18
CA ALA A 217 9.04 18.47 4.59
C ALA A 217 8.16 18.39 5.86
N ALA A 218 7.40 17.31 6.02
CA ALA A 218 6.60 17.06 7.21
C ALA A 218 7.46 16.76 8.45
N GLU A 219 8.56 16.02 8.30
CA GLU A 219 9.53 15.81 9.37
C GLU A 219 10.16 17.13 9.83
N GLN A 220 10.55 18.01 8.89
CA GLN A 220 11.07 19.34 9.23
C GLN A 220 10.02 20.21 9.92
N ALA A 221 8.78 20.21 9.43
CA ALA A 221 7.68 20.93 10.06
C ALA A 221 7.37 20.40 11.48
N ALA A 222 7.43 19.09 11.67
CA ALA A 222 7.24 18.46 12.97
C ALA A 222 8.36 18.81 13.94
N LEU A 223 9.62 18.85 13.49
CA LEU A 223 10.76 19.27 14.30
C LEU A 223 10.61 20.72 14.76
N ALA A 224 10.27 21.63 13.84
CA ALA A 224 10.02 23.04 14.16
C ALA A 224 8.87 23.19 15.16
N ALA A 225 7.74 22.51 14.93
CA ALA A 225 6.58 22.54 15.84
C ALA A 225 6.93 22.01 17.25
N ASN A 226 7.75 20.96 17.36
CA ASN A 226 8.21 20.45 18.64
C ASN A 226 9.17 21.44 19.35
N GLN A 227 10.07 22.08 18.60
CA GLN A 227 10.97 23.09 19.15
C GLN A 227 10.20 24.30 19.70
N GLU A 228 9.24 24.82 18.92
CA GLU A 228 8.37 25.93 19.33
C GLU A 228 7.56 25.56 20.59
N CYS A 229 7.01 24.34 20.64
CA CYS A 229 6.30 23.83 21.81
C CYS A 229 7.20 23.77 23.05
N ASN A 230 8.44 23.28 22.91
CA ASN A 230 9.39 23.19 24.01
C ASN A 230 9.81 24.57 24.53
N VAL A 231 10.07 25.53 23.64
CA VAL A 231 10.39 26.93 24.02
C VAL A 231 9.20 27.59 24.72
N ALA A 232 7.98 27.37 24.23
CA ALA A 232 6.78 27.88 24.90
C ALA A 232 6.61 27.29 26.30
N ARG A 233 6.85 25.98 26.47
CA ARG A 233 6.80 25.31 27.78
C ARG A 233 7.88 25.80 28.73
N SER A 234 9.12 26.03 28.27
CA SER A 234 10.18 26.57 29.12
C SER A 234 9.87 27.99 29.56
N LEU A 235 9.42 28.84 28.64
CA LEU A 235 9.04 30.22 28.96
C LEU A 235 7.84 30.26 29.93
N ALA A 236 6.86 29.39 29.76
CA ALA A 236 5.73 29.28 30.67
C ALA A 236 6.18 28.92 32.10
N ARG A 237 7.12 27.98 32.25
CA ARG A 237 7.71 27.62 33.55
C ARG A 237 8.50 28.76 34.17
N GLU A 238 9.19 29.56 33.37
CA GLU A 238 9.92 30.74 33.85
C GLU A 238 8.99 31.87 34.32
N LEU A 239 7.93 32.14 33.55
CA LEU A 239 6.98 33.23 33.84
C LEU A 239 5.95 32.87 34.91
N ALA A 240 5.60 31.59 35.03
CA ALA A 240 4.62 31.07 35.97
C ALA A 240 5.09 29.71 36.52
N PRO A 241 6.06 29.70 37.46
CA PRO A 241 6.63 28.45 38.01
C PRO A 241 5.59 27.57 38.73
N ASP A 242 4.52 28.17 39.25
CA ASP A 242 3.40 27.44 39.88
C ASP A 242 2.38 26.92 38.86
N PHE A 243 2.50 27.28 37.57
CA PHE A 243 1.60 26.80 36.52
C PHE A 243 1.95 25.36 36.14
N TYR A 244 1.09 24.44 36.55
CA TYR A 244 1.15 23.04 36.16
C TYR A 244 0.34 22.80 34.89
N GLN A 245 1.02 22.51 33.79
CA GLN A 245 0.38 21.97 32.59
C GLN A 245 0.33 20.43 32.71
N PRO A 246 -0.87 19.81 32.71
CA PRO A 246 -0.98 18.35 32.79
C PRO A 246 -0.22 17.68 31.65
N GLU A 247 0.51 16.60 31.97
CA GLU A 247 1.15 15.79 30.94
C GLU A 247 0.08 15.05 30.09
N PRO A 248 0.36 14.78 28.80
CA PRO A 248 -0.54 13.98 27.97
C PRO A 248 -0.84 12.63 28.63
N GLY A 249 -2.11 12.37 28.92
CA GLY A 249 -2.57 11.12 29.52
C GLY A 249 -2.91 11.18 31.02
N VAL A 250 -2.80 12.34 31.68
CA VAL A 250 -3.43 12.56 32.99
C VAL A 250 -4.83 13.12 32.75
N PRO A 251 -5.92 12.45 33.19
CA PRO A 251 -7.26 13.01 33.03
C PRO A 251 -7.33 14.34 33.80
N ALA A 252 -7.68 15.43 33.12
CA ALA A 252 -8.16 16.61 33.81
C ALA A 252 -9.49 16.25 34.44
N GLU A 253 -9.60 16.28 35.77
CA GLU A 253 -10.91 16.33 36.42
C GLU A 253 -11.64 17.57 35.86
N ASP A 254 -12.84 17.33 35.31
CA ASP A 254 -13.77 18.31 34.75
C ASP A 254 -13.29 19.12 33.53
N THR A 255 -13.36 18.51 32.34
CA THR A 255 -13.90 19.21 31.16
C THR A 255 -14.67 18.22 30.26
N GLU A 256 -15.89 17.88 30.68
CA GLU A 256 -16.89 17.24 29.83
C GLU A 256 -17.37 18.28 28.79
N THR A 257 -16.76 18.36 27.59
CA THR A 257 -17.40 18.66 26.29
C THR A 257 -16.38 18.95 25.17
N HIS A 258 -16.71 18.49 23.95
CA HIS A 258 -16.12 18.85 22.65
C HIS A 258 -14.82 18.17 22.15
N LEU A 259 -14.81 16.84 21.95
CA LEU A 259 -13.78 16.18 21.12
C LEU A 259 -14.31 15.10 20.17
N SER A 260 -15.26 15.45 19.30
CA SER A 260 -15.65 14.60 18.15
C SER A 260 -15.72 15.32 16.80
N ALA A 261 -15.41 16.62 16.75
CA ALA A 261 -15.63 17.45 15.55
C ALA A 261 -14.35 17.93 14.83
N VAL A 262 -13.16 17.71 15.39
CA VAL A 262 -11.93 18.35 14.86
C VAL A 262 -11.22 17.52 13.79
N LEU A 263 -11.33 16.19 13.83
CA LEU A 263 -10.76 15.32 12.80
C LEU A 263 -11.87 14.41 12.26
N GLY A 264 -12.24 14.60 10.99
CA GLY A 264 -13.25 13.77 10.34
C GLY A 264 -12.73 12.33 10.31
N ARG A 265 -13.26 11.48 11.20
CA ARG A 265 -13.01 10.04 11.27
C ARG A 265 -11.58 9.66 10.83
N VAL A 266 -10.59 10.05 11.62
CA VAL A 266 -9.29 9.36 11.58
C VAL A 266 -9.62 7.87 11.72
N ALA A 267 -9.06 7.07 10.82
CA ALA A 267 -9.43 5.69 10.49
C ALA A 267 -9.32 4.68 11.67
N LYS A 268 -9.97 4.94 12.81
CA LYS A 268 -10.01 4.09 14.01
C LYS A 268 -10.36 2.63 13.70
N GLU A 269 -11.00 2.36 12.57
CA GLU A 269 -11.39 1.01 12.16
C GLU A 269 -10.31 0.20 11.42
N ASP A 270 -9.17 0.78 11.01
CA ASP A 270 -8.13 0.04 10.24
C ASP A 270 -6.70 0.16 10.81
N TRP A 271 -6.47 0.87 11.93
CA TRP A 271 -5.12 1.00 12.52
C TRP A 271 -4.66 -0.24 13.31
N THR A 272 -5.58 -1.06 13.82
CA THR A 272 -5.28 -2.15 14.78
C THR A 272 -5.34 -3.55 14.20
N LEU A 273 -5.43 -3.69 12.87
CA LEU A 273 -5.53 -4.99 12.22
C LEU A 273 -4.49 -5.09 11.10
N ASP A 274 -3.39 -5.79 11.40
CA ASP A 274 -2.78 -6.65 10.39
C ASP A 274 -3.41 -8.05 10.62
N PRO A 275 -4.37 -8.50 9.80
CA PRO A 275 -4.70 -9.91 9.73
C PRO A 275 -4.86 -10.29 8.27
N GLU A 276 -3.79 -10.39 7.50
CA GLU A 276 -3.90 -11.03 6.18
C GLU A 276 -2.71 -11.96 5.90
N PRO A 277 -2.77 -13.20 6.41
CA PRO A 277 -2.50 -14.38 5.60
C PRO A 277 -3.74 -14.72 4.74
N TRP A 278 -3.48 -15.03 3.47
CA TRP A 278 -4.40 -15.70 2.53
C TRP A 278 -5.37 -16.69 3.19
N VAL A 279 -6.67 -16.59 2.88
CA VAL A 279 -7.65 -17.68 3.02
C VAL A 279 -8.64 -17.65 1.84
N PRO A 280 -8.85 -18.75 1.08
CA PRO A 280 -10.05 -18.93 0.29
C PRO A 280 -11.05 -19.80 1.08
N ALA A 281 -12.26 -19.31 1.29
CA ALA A 281 -13.41 -20.19 1.53
C ALA A 281 -14.72 -19.48 1.22
N HIS A 282 -15.59 -20.24 0.57
CA HIS A 282 -16.93 -19.92 0.14
C HIS A 282 -17.93 -19.82 1.31
N THR A 283 -19.05 -19.16 1.01
CA THR A 283 -20.44 -19.46 1.45
C THR A 283 -20.84 -19.21 2.91
N HIS A 284 -21.63 -18.15 3.13
CA HIS A 284 -23.02 -18.10 3.67
C HIS A 284 -23.23 -16.70 4.30
N ALA A 285 -24.09 -15.86 3.70
CA ALA A 285 -25.47 -15.64 4.16
C ALA A 285 -25.57 -15.06 5.58
N ALA A 286 -25.88 -13.77 5.69
CA ALA A 286 -27.05 -13.27 6.41
C ALA A 286 -27.15 -11.73 6.30
N ASN A 287 -28.33 -11.27 5.88
CA ASN A 287 -28.86 -9.94 6.16
C ASN A 287 -28.92 -9.73 7.69
N ILE A 288 -28.78 -8.49 8.17
CA ILE A 288 -29.84 -7.50 8.47
C ILE A 288 -29.17 -6.12 8.41
#